data_AF-A0A5J6MZL3-F1
#
_entry.id   AF-A0A5J6MZL3-F1
#
_cell.length_a   1.000
_cell.length_b   1.000
_cell.length_c   1.000
_cell.angle_alpha   90.00
_cell.angle_beta   90.00
_cell.angle_gamma   90.00
#
_symmetry.space_group_name_H-M   'P 1'
#
loop_
_entity.id
_entity.type
_entity.pdbx_description
1 polymer ?
#
loop_
_entity_poly.entity_id
_entity_poly.type
_entity_poly.pdbx_seq_one_letter_code
_entity_poly.pdbx_strand_id
1 'polypeptide(L)'
;MTGWLIVGFAGQAMFSLRFLLQWIVSERARRSVVPEIFWYFSVAGGMILLAYAIWRRDPVFILGQGAGLAIYARNIFFIWRDKLRARHVAQL
;
A
#
# COMPACT_ATOMS: atom_id res chain seq x y z
N MET A 1 23.79 -19.09 5.14
CA MET A 1 22.50 -18.46 4.78
C MET A 1 22.24 -17.32 5.77
N THR A 2 22.69 -16.09 5.52
CA THR A 2 22.50 -15.01 6.52
C THR A 2 22.57 -13.58 5.96
N GLY A 3 23.40 -13.29 4.95
CA GLY A 3 23.50 -11.92 4.39
C GLY A 3 22.33 -11.49 3.49
N TRP A 4 21.82 -12.41 2.65
CA TRP A 4 20.78 -12.11 1.66
C TRP A 4 19.41 -11.76 2.26
N LEU A 5 19.13 -12.22 3.48
CA LEU A 5 17.90 -11.92 4.22
C LEU A 5 17.82 -10.44 4.59
N ILE A 6 18.95 -9.85 5.02
CA ILE A 6 19.07 -8.43 5.36
C ILE A 6 18.88 -7.58 4.10
N VAL A 7 19.47 -8.00 2.98
CA VAL A 7 19.28 -7.34 1.67
C VAL A 7 17.82 -7.40 1.23
N GLY A 8 17.15 -8.53 1.43
CA GLY A 8 15.71 -8.70 1.18
C GLY A 8 14.86 -7.72 2.00
N PHE A 9 15.09 -7.65 3.32
CA PHE A 9 14.38 -6.70 4.19
C PHE A 9 14.67 -5.24 3.85
N ALA A 10 15.92 -4.90 3.51
CA ALA A 10 16.29 -3.55 3.09
C ALA A 10 15.59 -3.16 1.76
N GLY A 11 15.55 -4.10 0.80
CA GLY A 11 14.81 -3.93 -0.45
C GLY A 11 13.31 -3.74 -0.22
N GLN A 12 12.71 -4.57 0.63
CA GLN A 12 11.30 -4.49 1.01
C GLN A 12 10.97 -3.15 1.70
N ALA A 13 11.86 -2.69 2.59
CA ALA A 13 11.73 -1.42 3.29
C ALA A 13 11.81 -0.23 2.31
N MET A 14 12.79 -0.22 1.39
CA MET A 14 12.89 0.81 0.34
C MET A 14 11.68 0.82 -0.60
N PHE A 15 11.15 -0.35 -0.97
CA PHE A 15 9.97 -0.43 -1.81
C PHE A 15 8.72 0.09 -1.08
N SER A 16 8.56 -0.26 0.20
CA SER A 16 7.47 0.23 1.05
C SER A 16 7.57 1.74 1.32
N LEU A 17 8.80 2.24 1.48
CA LEU A 17 9.07 3.66 1.71
C LEU A 17 8.64 4.54 0.53
N ARG A 18 8.66 4.03 -0.71
CA ARG A 18 8.15 4.77 -1.87
C ARG A 18 6.68 5.17 -1.71
N PHE A 19 5.86 4.26 -1.18
CA PHE A 19 4.45 4.51 -0.94
C PHE A 19 4.26 5.43 0.28
N LEU A 20 5.06 5.26 1.33
CA LEU A 20 5.01 6.10 2.53
C LEU A 20 5.41 7.56 2.23
N LEU A 21 6.48 7.76 1.46
CA LEU A 21 6.94 9.10 1.06
C LEU A 21 5.92 9.76 0.11
N GLN A 22 5.35 9.02 -0.83
CA GLN A 22 4.27 9.55 -1.67
C GLN A 22 3.07 9.98 -0.85
N TRP A 23 2.70 9.21 0.17
CA TRP A 23 1.62 9.56 1.08
C TRP A 23 1.93 10.87 1.83
N ILE A 24 3.10 10.99 2.45
CA ILE A 24 3.50 12.21 3.16
C ILE A 24 3.48 13.45 2.24
N VAL A 25 3.95 13.30 0.99
CA VAL A 25 3.93 14.39 0.00
C VAL A 25 2.50 14.76 -0.41
N SER A 26 1.63 13.77 -0.62
CA SER A 26 0.20 13.97 -0.91
C SER A 26 -0.52 14.71 0.24
N GLU A 27 -0.28 14.27 1.48
CA GLU A 27 -0.85 14.88 2.69
C GLU A 27 -0.41 16.35 2.82
N ARG A 28 0.88 16.62 2.57
CA ARG A 28 1.47 17.96 2.63
C ARG A 28 0.95 18.88 1.54
N ALA A 29 0.57 18.35 0.38
CA ALA A 29 -0.01 19.10 -0.73
C ALA A 29 -1.52 19.34 -0.61
N ARG A 30 -2.21 18.71 0.37
CA ARG A 30 -3.69 18.73 0.54
C ARG A 30 -4.49 18.47 -0.75
N ARG A 31 -3.91 17.73 -1.69
CA ARG A 31 -4.53 17.30 -2.95
C ARG A 31 -4.18 15.84 -3.17
N SER A 32 -5.17 15.00 -3.50
CA SER A 32 -4.90 13.62 -3.95
C SER A 32 -4.20 13.68 -5.30
N VAL A 33 -2.87 13.75 -5.29
CA VAL A 33 -2.06 13.68 -6.51
C VAL A 33 -2.06 12.24 -7.07
N VAL A 34 -2.40 11.24 -6.23
CA VAL A 34 -2.41 9.83 -6.60
C VAL A 34 -3.80 9.40 -7.08
N PRO A 35 -3.94 8.87 -8.32
CA PRO A 35 -5.22 8.38 -8.83
C PRO A 35 -5.74 7.21 -8.00
N GLU A 36 -7.04 7.12 -7.75
CA GLU A 36 -7.66 5.98 -7.04
C GLU A 36 -7.29 4.62 -7.65
N ILE A 37 -7.16 4.59 -8.98
CA ILE A 37 -6.71 3.43 -9.76
C ILE A 37 -5.37 2.88 -9.27
N PHE A 38 -4.44 3.75 -8.84
CA PHE A 38 -3.15 3.31 -8.31
C PHE A 38 -3.31 2.43 -7.08
N TRP A 39 -4.24 2.76 -6.18
CA TRP A 39 -4.50 1.98 -4.97
C TRP A 39 -5.13 0.64 -5.30
N TYR A 40 -6.08 0.59 -6.24
CA TYR A 40 -6.68 -0.67 -6.71
C TYR A 40 -5.64 -1.59 -7.38
N PHE A 41 -4.79 -1.05 -8.25
CA PHE A 41 -3.70 -1.81 -8.86
C PHE A 41 -2.65 -2.26 -7.84
N SER A 42 -2.36 -1.44 -6.82
CA SER A 42 -1.43 -1.81 -5.74
C SER A 42 -1.95 -2.95 -4.88
N VAL A 43 -3.27 -2.98 -4.61
CA VAL A 43 -3.91 -4.13 -3.95
C VAL A 43 -3.88 -5.36 -4.85
N ALA A 44 -4.28 -5.24 -6.12
CA ALA A 44 -4.32 -6.37 -7.04
C ALA A 44 -2.92 -6.99 -7.26
N GLY A 45 -1.93 -6.18 -7.62
CA GLY A 45 -0.53 -6.61 -7.75
C GLY A 45 0.05 -7.09 -6.42
N GLY A 46 -0.33 -6.44 -5.32
CA GLY A 46 -0.01 -6.83 -3.95
C GLY A 46 -0.41 -8.27 -3.65
N MET A 47 -1.67 -8.63 -3.95
CA MET A 47 -2.23 -9.96 -3.74
C MET A 47 -1.59 -11.02 -4.63
N ILE A 48 -1.32 -10.70 -5.91
CA ILE A 48 -0.65 -11.62 -6.84
C ILE A 48 0.75 -11.97 -6.32
N LEU A 49 1.52 -10.95 -5.91
CA LEU A 49 2.86 -11.15 -5.37
C LEU A 49 2.85 -11.84 -4.00
N LEU A 50 1.85 -11.57 -3.15
CA LEU A 50 1.68 -12.28 -1.89
C LEU A 50 1.37 -13.76 -2.13
N ALA A 51 0.47 -14.09 -3.07
CA ALA A 51 0.16 -15.46 -3.44
C ALA A 51 1.40 -16.20 -3.98
N TYR A 52 2.18 -15.53 -4.85
CA TYR A 52 3.44 -16.05 -5.35
C TYR A 52 4.48 -16.27 -4.22
N ALA A 53 4.58 -15.33 -3.28
CA ALA A 53 5.47 -15.43 -2.14
C ALA A 53 5.11 -16.60 -1.20
N ILE A 54 3.81 -16.82 -0.98
CA ILE A 54 3.29 -17.99 -0.22
C ILE A 54 3.65 -19.28 -0.95
N TRP A 55 3.44 -19.35 -2.26
CA TRP A 55 3.82 -20.51 -3.07
C TRP A 55 5.33 -20.79 -2.99
N ARG A 56 6.16 -19.74 -3.03
CA ARG A 56 7.62 -19.85 -2.92
C ARG A 56 8.12 -20.05 -1.49
N ARG A 57 7.23 -20.01 -0.50
CA ARG A 57 7.54 -20.02 0.94
C ARG A 57 8.61 -19.00 1.34
N ASP A 58 8.53 -17.79 0.77
CA ASP A 58 9.46 -16.70 1.07
C ASP A 58 8.91 -15.80 2.19
N PRO A 59 9.33 -15.98 3.45
CA PRO A 59 8.75 -15.24 4.58
C PRO A 59 9.00 -13.74 4.52
N VAL A 60 10.09 -13.29 3.88
CA VAL A 60 10.43 -11.86 3.76
C VAL A 60 9.43 -11.17 2.83
N PHE A 61 9.19 -11.81 1.68
CA PHE A 61 8.27 -11.29 0.68
C PHE A 61 6.81 -11.35 1.17
N ILE A 62 6.44 -12.42 1.91
CA ILE A 62 5.11 -12.54 2.53
C ILE A 62 4.86 -11.40 3.51
N LEU A 63 5.79 -11.14 4.44
CA LEU A 63 5.63 -10.09 5.44
C LEU A 63 5.53 -8.70 4.81
N GLY A 64 6.38 -8.41 3.82
CA GLY A 64 6.34 -7.09 3.18
C GLY A 64 5.12 -6.87 2.29
N GLN A 65 4.70 -7.86 1.51
CA GLN A 65 3.48 -7.75 0.69
C GLN A 65 2.22 -7.72 1.55
N GLY A 66 2.18 -8.49 2.64
CA GLY A 66 1.08 -8.46 3.62
C GLY A 66 0.96 -7.10 4.30
N ALA A 67 2.07 -6.52 4.78
CA ALA A 67 2.09 -5.18 5.36
C ALA A 67 1.69 -4.10 4.33
N GLY A 68 2.19 -4.20 3.09
CA GLY A 68 1.82 -3.29 2.00
C GLY A 68 0.31 -3.34 1.70
N LEU A 69 -0.27 -4.54 1.62
CA LEU A 69 -1.70 -4.74 1.41
C LEU A 69 -2.56 -4.09 2.50
N ALA A 70 -2.15 -4.21 3.77
CA ALA A 70 -2.88 -3.58 4.88
C ALA A 70 -2.88 -2.04 4.76
N ILE A 71 -1.76 -1.45 4.35
CA ILE A 71 -1.64 0.00 4.12
C ILE A 71 -2.55 0.43 2.95
N TYR A 72 -2.52 -0.30 1.83
CA TYR A 72 -3.36 0.01 0.67
C TYR A 72 -4.85 -0.09 0.99
N ALA A 73 -5.27 -1.15 1.69
CA ALA A 73 -6.66 -1.35 2.10
C ALA A 73 -7.14 -0.23 3.04
N ARG A 74 -6.32 0.16 4.02
CA ARG A 74 -6.61 1.29 4.92
C ARG A 74 -6.79 2.60 4.14
N ASN A 75 -5.97 2.84 3.13
CA ASN A 75 -6.05 4.06 2.35
C ASN A 75 -7.32 4.12 1.49
N ILE A 76 -7.70 3.00 0.87
CA ILE A 76 -8.97 2.88 0.13
C ILE A 76 -10.16 3.12 1.08
N PHE A 77 -10.12 2.56 2.30
CA PHE A 77 -11.18 2.76 3.29
C PHE A 77 -11.38 4.24 3.65
N PHE A 78 -10.30 5.00 3.85
CA PHE A 78 -10.40 6.44 4.13
C PHE A 78 -10.99 7.23 2.95
N ILE A 79 -10.56 6.92 1.71
CA ILE A 79 -11.11 7.55 0.49
C ILE A 79 -12.63 7.34 0.41
N TRP A 80 -13.09 6.11 0.66
CA TRP A 80 -14.53 5.79 0.67
C TRP A 80 -15.29 6.52 1.77
N ARG A 81 -14.73 6.58 2.98
CA ARG A 81 -15.36 7.28 4.11
C ARG A 81 -15.51 8.78 3.85
N ASP A 82 -14.48 9.42 3.29
CA ASP A 82 -14.51 10.85 3.01
C ASP A 82 -15.45 11.19 1.86
N LYS A 83 -15.54 10.33 0.84
CA LYS A 83 -16.58 10.43 -0.21
C LYS A 83 -18.00 10.32 0.34
N LEU A 84 -18.24 9.39 1.27
CA LEU A 84 -19.56 9.23 1.91
C LEU A 84 -19.94 10.46 2.74
N ARG A 85 -19.00 11.05 3.48
CA ARG A 85 -19.22 12.30 4.23
C ARG A 85 -19.49 13.49 3.32
N ALA A 86 -18.72 13.65 2.24
CA ALA A 86 -18.92 14.74 1.28
C ALA A 86 -20.30 14.70 0.62
N ARG A 87 -20.82 13.49 0.31
CA ARG A 87 -22.19 13.32 -0.20
C ARG A 87 -23.25 13.73 0.82
N HIS A 88 -23.04 13.43 2.10
CA HIS A 88 -24.00 13.75 3.16
C HIS A 88 -24.10 15.27 3.42
N VAL A 89 -22.97 15.99 3.36
CA VAL A 89 -22.95 17.46 3.53
C VAL A 89 -23.54 18.18 2.33
N ALA A 90 -23.37 17.65 1.11
CA ALA A 90 -23.97 18.22 -0.10
C ALA A 90 -25.50 18.04 -0.20
N GLN A 91 -26.11 17.29 0.72
CA GLN A 91 -27.56 17.05 0.80
C GLN A 91 -28.27 17.88 1.88
N LEU A 92 -27.52 18.71 2.64
CA LEU A 92 -28.01 19.68 3.63
C LEU A 92 -27.92 21.10 3.08
#